data_AF-A0A517PPU5-F1
#
_entry.id   AF-A0A517PPU5-F1
#
_cell.length_a   1.000
_cell.length_b   1.000
_cell.length_c   1.000
_cell.angle_alpha   90.00
_cell.angle_beta   90.00
_cell.angle_gamma   90.00
#
_symmetry.space_group_name_H-M   'P 1'
#
loop_
_entity.id
_entity.type
_entity.pdbx_description
1 polymer ?
#
loop_
_entity_poly.entity_id
_entity_poly.type
_entity_poly.pdbx_seq_one_letter_code
_entity_poly.pdbx_strand_id
1 'polypeptide(L)'
;MIRTNATVKMDPFTPPCWRWEVAEQLFNKPALDEIPDDQVTRDALTYLRTGDSSQFPEMHTSRQIFLEDGLRRAALEARILVGQTDAEIAELCKYTPELVQVYADLFFCVRDFPKASDWKLRYAVGKPHYYGYQDHNLRQMWNWFGLMGESLGLNHVIQSYYDELRPDDEPTLSVYLRPTSSVDLRLQAVIAECIFPNFQPESKWEYEFAYYSQLINLLQTQEEKSSALQEYKKDRIKYVYQYLKGKIKSQPPERKEYSTASRSPVREIRKIQERLRSLELGAPNPI
;
A
#
# COMPACT_ATOMS: atom_id res chain seq x y z
N MET A 1 4.62 -20.77 -21.89
CA MET A 1 5.69 -20.05 -21.17
C MET A 1 6.61 -19.42 -22.20
N ILE A 2 6.30 -18.20 -22.65
CA ILE A 2 7.19 -17.43 -23.51
C ILE A 2 8.32 -16.95 -22.60
N ARG A 3 9.50 -17.60 -22.70
CA ARG A 3 10.70 -17.09 -22.05
C ARG A 3 11.16 -15.88 -22.86
N THR A 4 11.01 -14.68 -22.31
CA THR A 4 11.69 -13.49 -22.80
C THR A 4 13.20 -13.72 -22.65
N ASN A 5 13.86 -14.19 -23.71
CA ASN A 5 15.32 -14.41 -23.76
C ASN A 5 16.13 -13.08 -23.76
N ALA A 6 15.49 -11.96 -23.41
CA ALA A 6 16.18 -10.69 -23.26
C ALA A 6 17.00 -10.74 -21.96
N THR A 7 18.32 -10.85 -22.08
CA THR A 7 19.24 -10.62 -20.97
C THR A 7 19.13 -9.14 -20.61
N VAL A 8 18.18 -8.77 -19.74
CA VAL A 8 17.99 -7.37 -19.36
C VAL A 8 19.24 -6.91 -18.63
N LYS A 9 20.02 -6.03 -19.27
CA LYS A 9 21.08 -5.29 -18.60
C LYS A 9 20.39 -4.38 -17.59
N MET A 10 20.36 -4.80 -16.33
CA MET A 10 19.61 -4.13 -15.27
C MET A 10 20.12 -2.70 -15.07
N ASP A 11 19.41 -1.74 -15.64
CA ASP A 11 19.53 -0.34 -15.27
C ASP A 11 18.64 -0.09 -14.04
N PRO A 12 19.21 0.25 -12.87
CA PRO A 12 18.45 0.47 -11.64
C PRO A 12 17.50 1.68 -11.73
N PHE A 13 17.57 2.47 -12.80
CA PHE A 13 16.67 3.60 -13.05
C PHE A 13 15.50 3.28 -13.98
N THR A 14 15.47 2.09 -14.56
CA THR A 14 14.39 1.66 -15.46
C THR A 14 13.12 1.31 -14.64
N PRO A 15 11.95 1.89 -14.97
CA PRO A 15 10.70 1.61 -14.27
C PRO A 15 10.08 0.25 -14.68
N PRO A 16 9.13 -0.31 -13.91
CA PRO A 16 8.49 -1.59 -14.22
C PRO A 16 7.67 -1.59 -15.51
N CYS A 17 7.24 -0.43 -16.01
CA CYS A 17 6.47 -0.28 -17.25
C CYS A 17 7.34 0.10 -18.47
N TRP A 18 8.65 -0.10 -18.39
CA TRP A 18 9.58 0.38 -19.42
C TRP A 18 9.26 -0.11 -20.84
N ARG A 19 8.75 -1.34 -21.01
CA ARG A 19 8.35 -1.86 -22.34
C ARG A 19 7.24 -1.03 -22.95
N TRP A 20 6.23 -0.69 -22.14
CA TRP A 20 5.16 0.22 -22.54
C TRP A 20 5.70 1.63 -22.86
N GLU A 21 6.58 2.17 -22.01
CA GLU A 21 7.18 3.50 -22.24
C GLU A 21 8.00 3.57 -23.53
N VAL A 22 8.77 2.52 -23.85
CA VAL A 22 9.52 2.42 -25.11
C VAL A 22 8.57 2.39 -26.30
N ALA A 23 7.50 1.58 -26.24
CA ALA A 23 6.49 1.52 -27.29
C ALA A 23 5.82 2.90 -27.51
N GLU A 24 5.46 3.62 -26.44
CA GLU A 24 4.91 4.97 -26.51
C GLU A 24 5.91 5.99 -27.09
N GLN A 25 7.18 5.91 -26.73
CA GLN A 25 8.22 6.79 -27.28
C GLN A 25 8.37 6.60 -28.79
N LEU A 26 8.43 5.36 -29.28
CA LEU A 26 8.53 5.04 -30.70
C LEU A 26 7.26 5.40 -31.48
N PHE A 27 6.09 5.28 -30.84
CA PHE A 27 4.83 5.75 -31.41
C PHE A 27 4.84 7.28 -31.60
N ASN A 28 5.30 8.03 -30.59
CA ASN A 28 5.34 9.50 -30.61
C ASN A 28 6.50 10.06 -31.45
N LYS A 29 7.56 9.28 -31.70
CA LYS A 29 8.74 9.67 -32.48
C LYS A 29 9.03 8.65 -33.59
N PRO A 30 8.22 8.59 -34.66
CA PRO A 30 8.37 7.60 -35.73
C PRO A 30 9.73 7.64 -36.45
N ALA A 31 10.42 8.79 -36.39
CA ALA A 31 11.72 9.00 -37.03
C ALA A 31 12.87 8.20 -36.39
N LEU A 32 12.66 7.56 -35.24
CA LEU A 32 13.71 6.79 -34.57
C LEU A 32 14.04 5.47 -35.28
N ASP A 33 13.18 4.96 -36.17
CA ASP A 33 13.30 3.70 -36.96
C ASP A 33 13.93 2.50 -36.21
N GLU A 34 13.82 2.52 -34.89
CA GLU A 34 14.38 1.51 -34.00
C GLU A 34 13.33 0.43 -33.82
N ILE A 35 13.70 -0.80 -34.12
CA ILE A 35 12.84 -1.97 -33.95
C ILE A 35 13.13 -2.52 -32.56
N PRO A 36 12.14 -2.58 -31.65
CA PRO A 36 12.33 -3.22 -30.36
C PRO A 36 12.81 -4.66 -30.50
N ASP A 37 13.79 -5.02 -29.67
CA ASP A 37 14.39 -6.36 -29.66
C ASP A 37 13.38 -7.43 -29.28
N ASP A 38 12.51 -7.14 -28.30
CA ASP A 38 11.54 -8.09 -27.76
C ASP A 38 10.16 -7.99 -28.43
N GLN A 39 9.49 -9.15 -28.54
CA GLN A 39 8.22 -9.26 -29.26
C GLN A 39 7.08 -8.49 -28.57
N VAL A 40 7.04 -8.48 -27.23
CA VAL A 40 5.92 -7.88 -26.50
C VAL A 40 5.92 -6.35 -26.64
N THR A 41 7.10 -5.72 -26.69
CA THR A 41 7.24 -4.28 -27.02
C THR A 41 6.84 -3.98 -28.47
N ARG A 42 7.19 -4.86 -29.44
CA ARG A 42 6.74 -4.71 -30.84
C ARG A 42 5.23 -4.83 -30.99
N ASP A 43 4.61 -5.76 -30.27
CA ASP A 43 3.17 -5.96 -30.27
C ASP A 43 2.47 -4.74 -29.65
N ALA A 44 3.00 -4.20 -28.54
CA ALA A 44 2.49 -2.96 -27.95
C ALA A 44 2.61 -1.76 -28.89
N LEU A 45 3.72 -1.59 -29.61
CA LEU A 45 3.87 -0.54 -30.62
C LEU A 45 2.88 -0.72 -31.78
N THR A 46 2.65 -1.96 -32.21
CA THR A 46 1.65 -2.28 -33.24
C THR A 46 0.24 -1.92 -32.76
N TYR A 47 -0.12 -2.34 -31.55
CA TYR A 47 -1.37 -1.98 -30.89
C TYR A 47 -1.57 -0.46 -30.79
N LEU A 48 -0.53 0.30 -30.42
CA LEU A 48 -0.59 1.77 -30.36
C LEU A 48 -0.83 2.39 -31.74
N ARG A 49 -0.23 1.84 -32.80
CA ARG A 49 -0.38 2.33 -34.18
C ARG A 49 -1.74 2.02 -34.78
N THR A 50 -2.27 0.82 -34.52
CA THR A 50 -3.54 0.37 -35.13
C THR A 50 -4.76 0.71 -34.29
N GLY A 51 -4.60 0.78 -32.97
CA GLY A 51 -5.72 0.88 -32.04
C GLY A 51 -6.62 -0.37 -32.00
N ASP A 52 -6.18 -1.48 -32.58
CA ASP A 52 -7.02 -2.67 -32.77
C ASP A 52 -7.13 -3.49 -31.48
N SER A 53 -8.16 -3.19 -30.69
CA SER A 53 -8.47 -3.94 -29.47
C SER A 53 -8.98 -5.36 -29.73
N SER A 54 -9.44 -5.66 -30.96
CA SER A 54 -9.92 -7.00 -31.31
C SER A 54 -8.75 -7.95 -31.59
N GLN A 55 -7.67 -7.42 -32.17
CA GLN A 55 -6.43 -8.15 -32.40
C GLN A 55 -5.61 -8.31 -31.10
N PHE A 56 -5.66 -7.33 -30.19
CA PHE A 56 -4.90 -7.34 -28.94
C PHE A 56 -5.78 -7.18 -27.68
N PRO A 57 -6.73 -8.10 -27.41
CA PRO A 57 -7.70 -7.94 -26.33
C PRO A 57 -7.06 -7.93 -24.93
N GLU A 58 -6.03 -8.74 -24.67
CA GLU A 58 -5.32 -8.78 -23.39
C GLU A 58 -4.51 -7.50 -23.16
N MET A 59 -3.85 -6.97 -24.20
CA MET A 59 -3.11 -5.69 -24.08
C MET A 59 -4.06 -4.53 -23.84
N HIS A 60 -5.19 -4.50 -24.56
CA HIS A 60 -6.22 -3.49 -24.36
C HIS A 60 -6.72 -3.51 -22.90
N THR A 61 -7.10 -4.69 -22.40
CA THR A 61 -7.60 -4.84 -21.02
C THR A 61 -6.53 -4.51 -19.99
N SER A 62 -5.28 -4.93 -20.21
CA SER A 62 -4.16 -4.62 -19.31
C SER A 62 -3.89 -3.12 -19.23
N ARG A 63 -3.97 -2.42 -20.37
CA ARG A 63 -3.88 -0.96 -20.41
C ARG A 63 -5.01 -0.30 -19.63
N GLN A 64 -6.24 -0.79 -19.74
CA GLN A 64 -7.36 -0.24 -18.95
C GLN A 64 -7.10 -0.41 -17.44
N ILE A 65 -6.66 -1.60 -17.00
CA ILE A 65 -6.30 -1.84 -15.59
C ILE A 65 -5.19 -0.89 -15.13
N PHE A 66 -4.17 -0.68 -15.97
CA PHE A 66 -3.04 0.20 -15.65
C PHE A 66 -3.49 1.67 -15.48
N LEU A 67 -4.36 2.15 -16.38
CA LEU A 67 -4.88 3.53 -16.39
C LEU A 67 -5.92 3.79 -15.30
N GLU A 68 -6.74 2.79 -14.95
CA GLU A 68 -7.74 2.88 -13.87
C GLU A 68 -7.09 3.19 -12.51
N ASP A 69 -5.89 2.64 -12.28
CA ASP A 69 -5.13 2.74 -11.02
C ASP A 69 -5.94 2.35 -9.75
N GLY A 70 -6.94 1.48 -9.92
CA GLY A 70 -7.87 1.07 -8.87
C GLY A 70 -7.53 -0.26 -8.18
N LEU A 71 -8.52 -0.84 -7.49
CA LEU A 71 -8.41 -2.11 -6.74
C LEU A 71 -7.89 -3.25 -7.61
N ARG A 72 -8.33 -3.30 -8.87
CA ARG A 72 -7.95 -4.33 -9.84
C ARG A 72 -6.44 -4.33 -10.07
N ARG A 73 -5.86 -3.15 -10.25
CA ARG A 73 -4.42 -2.97 -10.41
C ARG A 73 -3.67 -3.31 -9.13
N ALA A 74 -4.13 -2.78 -8.00
CA ALA A 74 -3.52 -3.01 -6.70
C ALA A 74 -3.40 -4.50 -6.38
N ALA A 75 -4.48 -5.27 -6.58
CA ALA A 75 -4.48 -6.71 -6.35
C ALA A 75 -3.56 -7.42 -7.34
N LEU A 76 -3.65 -7.10 -8.63
CA LEU A 76 -2.86 -7.75 -9.67
C LEU A 76 -1.34 -7.58 -9.44
N GLU A 77 -0.89 -6.36 -9.20
CA GLU A 77 0.53 -6.06 -8.97
C GLU A 77 1.07 -6.74 -7.71
N ALA A 78 0.34 -6.70 -6.60
CA ALA A 78 0.79 -7.32 -5.35
C ALA A 78 0.97 -8.83 -5.50
N ARG A 79 0.07 -9.47 -6.24
CA ARG A 79 0.12 -10.91 -6.52
C ARG A 79 1.24 -11.30 -7.46
N ILE A 80 1.51 -10.49 -8.48
CA ILE A 80 2.69 -10.68 -9.34
C ILE A 80 3.97 -10.54 -8.51
N LEU A 81 4.00 -9.56 -7.60
CA LEU A 81 5.17 -9.24 -6.79
C LEU A 81 5.53 -10.33 -5.78
N VAL A 82 4.52 -10.95 -5.14
CA VAL A 82 4.73 -12.09 -4.21
C VAL A 82 5.12 -13.39 -4.93
N GLY A 83 5.09 -13.39 -6.26
CA GLY A 83 5.53 -14.53 -7.08
C GLY A 83 4.46 -15.59 -7.31
N GLN A 84 3.17 -15.24 -7.20
CA GLN A 84 2.10 -16.15 -7.65
C GLN A 84 2.21 -16.39 -9.17
N THR A 85 1.84 -17.59 -9.58
CA THR A 85 1.79 -18.01 -10.99
C THR A 85 0.63 -17.33 -11.71
N ASP A 86 0.73 -17.21 -13.04
CA ASP A 86 -0.32 -16.58 -13.85
C ASP A 86 -1.68 -17.26 -13.68
N ALA A 87 -1.69 -18.60 -13.51
CA ALA A 87 -2.91 -19.37 -13.26
C ALA A 87 -3.55 -19.06 -11.91
N GLU A 88 -2.76 -19.00 -10.83
CA GLU A 88 -3.29 -18.64 -9.50
C GLU A 88 -3.85 -17.22 -9.48
N ILE A 89 -3.15 -16.28 -10.11
CA ILE A 89 -3.60 -14.89 -10.19
C ILE A 89 -4.88 -14.78 -11.02
N ALA A 90 -4.94 -15.46 -12.16
CA ALA A 90 -6.10 -15.51 -13.03
C ALA A 90 -7.35 -16.01 -12.27
N GLU A 91 -7.22 -17.10 -11.50
CA GLU A 91 -8.32 -17.65 -10.70
C GLU A 91 -8.82 -16.67 -9.62
N LEU A 92 -7.88 -16.04 -8.91
CA LEU A 92 -8.18 -15.14 -7.78
C LEU A 92 -8.72 -13.79 -8.25
N CYS A 93 -8.23 -13.26 -9.36
CA CYS A 93 -8.64 -11.97 -9.91
C CYS A 93 -9.72 -12.07 -11.00
N LYS A 94 -10.17 -13.29 -11.35
CA LYS A 94 -11.15 -13.55 -12.43
C LYS A 94 -10.68 -13.05 -13.80
N TYR A 95 -9.42 -13.33 -14.12
CA TYR A 95 -8.79 -13.03 -15.41
C TYR A 95 -8.37 -14.30 -16.14
N THR A 96 -7.80 -14.16 -17.34
CA THR A 96 -7.09 -15.23 -18.02
C THR A 96 -5.60 -15.20 -17.65
N PRO A 97 -4.89 -16.35 -17.64
CA PRO A 97 -3.44 -16.37 -17.45
C PRO A 97 -2.70 -15.49 -18.46
N GLU A 98 -3.17 -15.43 -19.70
CA GLU A 98 -2.61 -14.62 -20.79
C GLU A 98 -2.68 -13.13 -20.47
N LEU A 99 -3.80 -12.64 -19.92
CA LEU A 99 -3.93 -11.26 -19.48
C LEU A 99 -2.94 -10.94 -18.36
N VAL A 100 -2.80 -11.82 -17.37
CA VAL A 100 -1.84 -11.64 -16.27
C VAL A 100 -0.41 -11.57 -16.81
N GLN A 101 -0.06 -12.45 -17.73
CA GLN A 101 1.24 -12.45 -18.37
C GLN A 101 1.49 -11.13 -19.13
N VAL A 102 0.56 -10.70 -19.98
CA VAL A 102 0.66 -9.46 -20.74
C VAL A 102 0.80 -8.24 -19.82
N TYR A 103 0.03 -8.19 -18.73
CA TYR A 103 0.14 -7.11 -17.75
C TYR A 103 1.52 -7.10 -17.08
N ALA A 104 2.00 -8.27 -16.62
CA ALA A 104 3.31 -8.40 -16.01
C ALA A 104 4.45 -8.02 -16.98
N ASP A 105 4.33 -8.39 -18.25
CA ASP A 105 5.37 -8.17 -19.25
C ASP A 105 5.42 -6.72 -19.77
N LEU A 106 4.28 -6.00 -19.83
CA LEU A 106 4.22 -4.63 -20.35
C LEU A 106 4.25 -3.55 -19.27
N PHE A 107 3.49 -3.74 -18.19
CA PHE A 107 3.20 -2.69 -17.22
C PHE A 107 3.88 -2.90 -15.86
N PHE A 108 4.33 -4.13 -15.58
CA PHE A 108 4.86 -4.48 -14.26
C PHE A 108 5.96 -5.56 -14.32
N CYS A 109 7.04 -5.27 -15.03
CA CYS A 109 8.16 -6.17 -15.39
C CYS A 109 9.04 -6.58 -14.19
N VAL A 110 8.47 -6.78 -13.00
CA VAL A 110 9.21 -7.08 -11.77
C VAL A 110 9.79 -8.50 -11.75
N ARG A 111 9.27 -9.40 -12.58
CA ARG A 111 9.74 -10.79 -12.73
C ARG A 111 11.11 -10.88 -13.41
N ASP A 112 11.45 -9.89 -14.23
CA ASP A 112 12.76 -9.80 -14.89
C ASP A 112 13.90 -9.54 -13.90
N PHE A 113 13.57 -9.09 -12.67
CA PHE A 113 14.53 -8.69 -11.64
C PHE A 113 14.33 -9.45 -10.32
N PRO A 114 14.45 -10.80 -10.30
CA PRO A 114 14.08 -11.61 -9.14
C PRO A 114 14.84 -11.24 -7.85
N LYS A 115 16.12 -10.82 -7.97
CA LYS A 115 17.02 -10.51 -6.85
C LYS A 115 17.13 -9.01 -6.52
N ALA A 116 16.38 -8.14 -7.19
CA ALA A 116 16.50 -6.69 -7.02
C ALA A 116 15.49 -6.16 -5.99
N SER A 117 15.62 -6.57 -4.72
CA SER A 117 14.68 -6.17 -3.64
C SER A 117 14.55 -4.67 -3.50
N ASP A 118 15.66 -3.94 -3.54
CA ASP A 118 15.67 -2.47 -3.35
C ASP A 118 15.03 -1.76 -4.56
N TRP A 119 15.24 -2.29 -5.75
CA TRP A 119 14.57 -1.81 -6.97
C TRP A 119 13.06 -2.06 -6.89
N LYS A 120 12.63 -3.26 -6.49
CA LYS A 120 11.21 -3.58 -6.29
C LYS A 120 10.58 -2.70 -5.20
N LEU A 121 11.28 -2.50 -4.09
CA LEU A 121 10.84 -1.60 -3.03
C LEU A 121 10.63 -0.19 -3.58
N ARG A 122 11.61 0.35 -4.32
CA ARG A 122 11.55 1.69 -4.90
C ARG A 122 10.42 1.86 -5.93
N TYR A 123 10.24 0.90 -6.84
CA TYR A 123 9.36 1.09 -8.00
C TYR A 123 8.01 0.39 -7.89
N ALA A 124 7.96 -0.80 -7.29
CA ALA A 124 6.72 -1.53 -7.12
C ALA A 124 5.96 -1.06 -5.87
N VAL A 125 6.64 -0.90 -4.74
CA VAL A 125 6.01 -0.39 -3.51
C VAL A 125 5.93 1.13 -3.55
N GLY A 126 6.95 1.82 -4.07
CA GLY A 126 6.99 3.27 -4.20
C GLY A 126 7.91 3.90 -3.15
N LYS A 127 7.57 5.12 -2.70
CA LYS A 127 8.33 5.73 -1.59
C LYS A 127 8.28 4.79 -0.39
N PRO A 128 9.40 4.55 0.29
CA PRO A 128 9.44 3.62 1.40
C PRO A 128 8.38 3.93 2.46
N HIS A 129 7.77 2.89 3.04
CA HIS A 129 6.73 3.00 4.06
C HIS A 129 7.10 3.86 5.28
N TYR A 130 8.40 4.09 5.54
CA TYR A 130 8.84 5.03 6.58
C TYR A 130 8.54 6.50 6.27
N TYR A 131 8.15 6.83 5.03
CA TYR A 131 7.56 8.11 4.65
C TYR A 131 6.02 8.13 4.72
N GLY A 132 5.39 7.07 5.25
CA GLY A 132 3.94 6.87 5.27
C GLY A 132 3.37 6.53 3.90
N TYR A 133 2.24 5.81 3.87
CA TYR A 133 1.53 5.57 2.61
C TYR A 133 0.84 6.85 2.14
N GLN A 134 1.43 7.51 1.14
CA GLN A 134 0.91 8.73 0.52
C GLN A 134 -0.43 8.46 -0.18
N ASP A 135 -1.34 9.42 -0.14
CA ASP A 135 -2.71 9.39 -0.70
C ASP A 135 -3.52 8.14 -0.31
N HIS A 136 -3.16 7.50 0.81
CA HIS A 136 -3.86 6.32 1.34
C HIS A 136 -3.85 5.14 0.37
N ASN A 137 -2.79 5.05 -0.45
CA ASN A 137 -2.71 4.14 -1.57
C ASN A 137 -2.62 2.68 -1.13
N LEU A 138 -3.77 2.02 -1.16
CA LEU A 138 -3.95 0.59 -0.95
C LEU A 138 -2.96 -0.25 -1.78
N ARG A 139 -2.66 0.17 -3.02
CA ARG A 139 -1.65 -0.43 -3.90
C ARG A 139 -0.27 -0.52 -3.26
N GLN A 140 0.20 0.55 -2.61
CA GLN A 140 1.51 0.56 -1.96
C GLN A 140 1.55 -0.42 -0.79
N MET A 141 0.50 -0.46 0.03
CA MET A 141 0.38 -1.40 1.15
C MET A 141 0.37 -2.85 0.67
N TRP A 142 -0.45 -3.17 -0.33
CA TRP A 142 -0.53 -4.54 -0.85
C TRP A 142 0.76 -4.96 -1.54
N ASN A 143 1.42 -4.05 -2.29
CA ASN A 143 2.73 -4.32 -2.86
C ASN A 143 3.79 -4.51 -1.76
N TRP A 144 3.73 -3.79 -0.64
CA TRP A 144 4.63 -4.03 0.49
C TRP A 144 4.44 -5.43 1.09
N PHE A 145 3.19 -5.85 1.32
CA PHE A 145 2.90 -7.23 1.73
C PHE A 145 3.34 -8.26 0.69
N GLY A 146 3.17 -7.96 -0.60
CA GLY A 146 3.64 -8.84 -1.68
C GLY A 146 5.16 -8.94 -1.74
N LEU A 147 5.89 -7.87 -1.42
CA LEU A 147 7.36 -7.88 -1.41
C LEU A 147 7.94 -8.59 -0.18
N MET A 148 7.33 -8.40 0.99
CA MET A 148 7.87 -8.86 2.27
C MET A 148 7.29 -10.20 2.75
N GLY A 149 6.13 -10.58 2.24
CA GLY A 149 5.34 -11.69 2.76
C GLY A 149 5.31 -12.91 1.86
N GLU A 150 4.48 -13.87 2.27
CA GLU A 150 4.14 -15.06 1.51
C GLU A 150 2.75 -14.92 0.88
N SER A 151 2.46 -15.70 -0.16
CA SER A 151 1.21 -15.63 -0.92
C SER A 151 -0.03 -15.82 -0.04
N LEU A 152 0.01 -16.71 0.96
CA LEU A 152 -1.09 -16.93 1.91
C LEU A 152 -1.38 -15.69 2.77
N GLY A 153 -0.33 -15.02 3.25
CA GLY A 153 -0.46 -13.78 4.02
C GLY A 153 -1.08 -12.68 3.17
N LEU A 154 -0.61 -12.49 1.94
CA LEU A 154 -1.17 -11.52 1.00
C LEU A 154 -2.65 -11.83 0.68
N ASN A 155 -2.99 -13.10 0.43
CA ASN A 155 -4.37 -13.52 0.19
C ASN A 155 -5.29 -13.11 1.34
N HIS A 156 -4.86 -13.36 2.58
CA HIS A 156 -5.64 -12.99 3.75
C HIS A 156 -5.80 -11.47 3.87
N VAL A 157 -4.75 -10.69 3.61
CA VAL A 157 -4.81 -9.22 3.64
C VAL A 157 -5.80 -8.68 2.59
N ILE A 158 -5.72 -9.16 1.35
CA ILE A 158 -6.63 -8.73 0.27
C ILE A 158 -8.06 -9.17 0.55
N GLN A 159 -8.28 -10.43 0.98
CA GLN A 159 -9.63 -10.92 1.25
C GLN A 159 -10.30 -10.15 2.39
N SER A 160 -9.56 -9.89 3.48
CA SER A 160 -10.05 -9.10 4.62
C SER A 160 -10.49 -7.69 4.21
N TYR A 161 -9.93 -7.14 3.13
CA TYR A 161 -10.39 -5.87 2.58
C TYR A 161 -11.75 -6.00 1.90
N TYR A 162 -11.89 -6.98 1.02
CA TYR A 162 -13.12 -7.19 0.26
C TYR A 162 -14.28 -7.61 1.16
N ASP A 163 -14.01 -8.35 2.24
CA ASP A 163 -15.02 -8.70 3.24
C ASP A 163 -15.59 -7.48 3.97
N GLU A 164 -14.80 -6.40 4.10
CA GLU A 164 -15.22 -5.14 4.70
C GLU A 164 -15.71 -4.09 3.69
N LEU A 165 -15.39 -4.24 2.40
CA LEU A 165 -15.70 -3.23 1.39
C LEU A 165 -17.22 -3.14 1.17
N ARG A 166 -17.77 -1.92 1.26
CA ARG A 166 -19.18 -1.59 0.98
C ARG A 166 -19.27 -0.86 -0.37
N PRO A 167 -20.45 -0.87 -1.03
CA PRO A 167 -20.60 -0.29 -2.36
C PRO A 167 -20.21 1.19 -2.48
N ASP A 168 -20.42 1.99 -1.43
CA ASP A 168 -20.18 3.44 -1.44
C ASP A 168 -18.80 3.84 -0.89
N ASP A 169 -17.93 2.87 -0.62
CA ASP A 169 -16.59 3.16 -0.11
C ASP A 169 -15.63 3.61 -1.20
N GLU A 170 -14.84 4.62 -0.88
CA GLU A 170 -13.62 4.89 -1.61
C GLU A 170 -12.58 3.80 -1.32
N PRO A 171 -11.82 3.32 -2.33
CA PRO A 171 -10.89 2.20 -2.23
C PRO A 171 -9.58 2.56 -1.49
N THR A 172 -9.71 2.98 -0.23
CA THR A 172 -8.64 3.47 0.64
C THR A 172 -8.35 2.51 1.78
N LEU A 173 -7.22 2.70 2.47
CA LEU A 173 -6.88 1.93 3.68
C LEU A 173 -7.89 2.09 4.84
N SER A 174 -8.78 3.09 4.80
CA SER A 174 -9.77 3.34 5.86
C SER A 174 -10.79 2.21 6.01
N VAL A 175 -11.00 1.40 4.97
CA VAL A 175 -11.88 0.23 4.99
C VAL A 175 -11.43 -0.77 6.05
N TYR A 176 -10.13 -1.04 6.15
CA TYR A 176 -9.58 -1.96 7.17
C TYR A 176 -9.80 -1.48 8.60
N LEU A 177 -9.72 -0.16 8.81
CA LEU A 177 -9.56 0.47 10.12
C LEU A 177 -10.88 0.93 10.75
N ARG A 178 -12.03 0.51 10.18
CA ARG A 178 -13.32 0.93 10.74
C ARG A 178 -13.47 0.41 12.17
N PRO A 179 -14.09 1.18 13.08
CA PRO A 179 -14.33 0.72 14.45
C PRO A 179 -15.14 -0.58 14.55
N THR A 180 -15.99 -0.85 13.56
CA THR A 180 -16.82 -2.06 13.49
C THR A 180 -16.24 -3.14 12.57
N SER A 181 -15.00 -2.97 12.10
CA SER A 181 -14.33 -3.90 11.20
C SER A 181 -14.12 -5.25 11.89
N SER A 182 -14.38 -6.33 11.14
CA SER A 182 -14.11 -7.71 11.56
C SER A 182 -12.66 -8.15 11.31
N VAL A 183 -11.85 -7.31 10.66
CA VAL A 183 -10.44 -7.56 10.35
C VAL A 183 -9.64 -7.82 11.63
N ASP A 184 -8.71 -8.78 11.61
CA ASP A 184 -7.83 -9.09 12.74
C ASP A 184 -7.14 -7.82 13.27
N LEU A 185 -7.22 -7.61 14.58
CA LEU A 185 -6.71 -6.40 15.24
C LEU A 185 -5.20 -6.19 15.01
N ARG A 186 -4.41 -7.26 14.84
CA ARG A 186 -2.98 -7.15 14.55
C ARG A 186 -2.76 -6.64 13.13
N LEU A 187 -3.55 -7.09 12.15
CA LEU A 187 -3.49 -6.56 10.79
C LEU A 187 -3.89 -5.08 10.77
N GLN A 188 -4.99 -4.72 11.43
CA GLN A 188 -5.39 -3.31 11.56
C GLN A 188 -4.29 -2.47 12.21
N ALA A 189 -3.66 -2.97 13.27
CA ALA A 189 -2.58 -2.26 13.95
C ALA A 189 -1.34 -2.08 13.04
N VAL A 190 -0.93 -3.11 12.29
CA VAL A 190 0.17 -3.00 11.32
C VAL A 190 -0.15 -1.94 10.27
N ILE A 191 -1.36 -1.96 9.72
CA ILE A 191 -1.81 -0.99 8.71
C ILE A 191 -1.78 0.43 9.29
N ALA A 192 -2.30 0.60 10.51
CA ALA A 192 -2.35 1.87 11.22
C ALA A 192 -0.95 2.47 11.46
N GLU A 193 0.04 1.64 11.81
CA GLU A 193 1.41 2.10 12.02
C GLU A 193 2.14 2.50 10.74
N CYS A 194 1.75 1.96 9.58
CA CYS A 194 2.39 2.30 8.31
C CYS A 194 1.81 3.54 7.61
N ILE A 195 0.71 4.11 8.11
CA ILE A 195 0.06 5.26 7.46
C ILE A 195 0.84 6.56 7.72
N PHE A 196 1.40 6.73 8.91
CA PHE A 196 2.14 7.94 9.25
C PHE A 196 3.63 7.80 8.91
N PRO A 197 4.28 8.88 8.43
CA PRO A 197 5.72 8.87 8.25
C PRO A 197 6.39 8.80 9.61
N ASN A 198 7.38 7.91 9.76
CA ASN A 198 8.20 7.83 10.98
C ASN A 198 9.00 9.13 11.25
N PHE A 199 9.09 10.02 10.25
CA PHE A 199 9.89 11.25 10.29
C PHE A 199 9.07 12.51 9.99
N GLN A 200 7.84 12.62 10.51
CA GLN A 200 7.12 13.91 10.52
C GLN A 200 7.30 14.63 11.87
N PRO A 201 8.30 15.51 12.02
CA PRO A 201 8.54 16.24 13.27
C PRO A 201 7.44 17.23 13.63
N GLU A 202 6.45 17.44 12.75
CA GLU A 202 5.36 18.40 12.98
C GLU A 202 4.10 17.75 13.58
N SER A 203 3.96 16.42 13.51
CA SER A 203 2.79 15.74 14.04
C SER A 203 2.92 15.50 15.55
N LYS A 204 2.30 16.36 16.35
CA LYS A 204 2.29 16.22 17.82
C LYS A 204 1.59 14.94 18.28
N TRP A 205 0.63 14.43 17.49
CA TRP A 205 0.02 13.12 17.74
C TRP A 205 1.01 11.96 17.60
N GLU A 206 1.92 11.99 16.63
CA GLU A 206 2.94 10.94 16.50
C GLU A 206 3.87 10.91 17.71
N TYR A 207 4.24 12.08 18.26
CA TYR A 207 4.98 12.14 19.52
C TYR A 207 4.18 11.58 20.71
N GLU A 208 2.87 11.85 20.77
CA GLU A 208 2.01 11.28 21.81
C GLU A 208 1.95 9.75 21.72
N PHE A 209 1.82 9.17 20.53
CA PHE A 209 1.82 7.71 20.35
C PHE A 209 3.20 7.09 20.63
N ALA A 210 4.30 7.72 20.20
CA ALA A 210 5.64 7.28 20.54
C ALA A 210 5.87 7.27 22.05
N TYR A 211 5.44 8.32 22.75
CA TYR A 211 5.49 8.39 24.21
C TYR A 211 4.57 7.36 24.87
N TYR A 212 3.37 7.15 24.34
CA TYR A 212 2.45 6.11 24.81
C TYR A 212 3.12 4.72 24.74
N SER A 213 3.74 4.36 23.62
CA SER A 213 4.48 3.10 23.49
C SER A 213 5.63 2.99 24.51
N GLN A 214 6.40 4.06 24.72
CA GLN A 214 7.44 4.09 25.75
C GLN A 214 6.88 3.85 27.17
N LEU A 215 5.75 4.47 27.52
CA LEU A 215 5.10 4.28 28.83
C LEU A 215 4.68 2.84 29.06
N ILE A 216 4.22 2.14 28.01
CA ILE A 216 3.86 0.72 28.11
C ILE A 216 5.08 -0.11 28.51
N ASN A 217 6.25 0.18 27.93
CA ASN A 217 7.49 -0.53 28.26
C ASN A 217 7.93 -0.33 29.73
N LEU A 218 7.51 0.78 30.36
CA LEU A 218 7.79 1.11 31.76
C LEU A 218 6.81 0.48 32.77
N LEU A 219 5.75 -0.20 32.32
CA LEU A 219 4.84 -0.94 33.20
C LEU A 219 5.57 -2.12 33.87
N GLN A 220 5.14 -2.52 35.07
CA GLN A 220 5.88 -3.48 35.89
C GLN A 220 5.61 -4.92 35.48
N THR A 221 4.35 -5.25 35.19
CA THR A 221 3.96 -6.63 34.90
C THR A 221 3.72 -6.88 33.42
N GLN A 222 3.89 -8.13 32.97
CA GLN A 222 3.63 -8.50 31.58
C GLN A 222 2.13 -8.43 31.24
N GLU A 223 1.26 -8.66 32.22
CA GLU A 223 -0.20 -8.55 32.06
C GLU A 223 -0.60 -7.08 31.80
N GLU A 224 -0.08 -6.15 32.60
CA GLU A 224 -0.29 -4.71 32.39
C GLU A 224 0.22 -4.27 31.01
N LYS A 225 1.43 -4.71 30.62
CA LYS A 225 2.01 -4.42 29.30
C LYS A 225 1.12 -4.91 28.17
N SER A 226 0.66 -6.16 28.27
CA SER A 226 -0.15 -6.80 27.24
C SER A 226 -1.51 -6.11 27.11
N SER A 227 -2.17 -5.81 28.23
CA SER A 227 -3.44 -5.08 28.27
C SER A 227 -3.29 -3.67 27.70
N ALA A 228 -2.29 -2.90 28.15
CA ALA A 228 -2.04 -1.55 27.66
C ALA A 228 -1.65 -1.52 26.18
N LEU A 229 -0.94 -2.54 25.67
CA LEU A 229 -0.61 -2.67 24.25
C LEU A 229 -1.85 -2.94 23.39
N GLN A 230 -2.82 -3.72 23.88
CA GLN A 230 -4.08 -3.95 23.16
C GLN A 230 -4.89 -2.65 23.06
N GLU A 231 -4.99 -1.89 24.15
CA GLU A 231 -5.68 -0.60 24.14
C GLU A 231 -4.95 0.42 23.25
N TYR A 232 -3.62 0.51 23.33
CA TYR A 232 -2.82 1.33 22.43
C TYR A 232 -3.11 1.04 20.96
N LYS A 233 -3.20 -0.24 20.57
CA LYS A 233 -3.51 -0.62 19.18
C LYS A 233 -4.89 -0.12 18.76
N LYS A 234 -5.91 -0.32 19.60
CA LYS A 234 -7.27 0.17 19.31
C LYS A 234 -7.31 1.69 19.19
N ASP A 235 -6.64 2.38 20.10
CA ASP A 235 -6.53 3.83 20.12
C ASP A 235 -5.81 4.36 18.86
N ARG A 236 -4.72 3.71 18.45
CA ARG A 236 -3.97 4.02 17.22
C ARG A 236 -4.83 3.81 15.98
N ILE A 237 -5.46 2.65 15.84
CA ILE A 237 -6.38 2.32 14.73
C ILE A 237 -7.48 3.37 14.62
N LYS A 238 -8.12 3.70 15.75
CA LYS A 238 -9.19 4.69 15.81
C LYS A 238 -8.71 6.07 15.38
N TYR A 239 -7.59 6.54 15.91
CA TYR A 239 -6.99 7.82 15.52
C TYR A 239 -6.70 7.87 14.02
N VAL A 240 -6.04 6.84 13.48
CA VAL A 240 -5.67 6.76 12.06
C VAL A 240 -6.93 6.75 11.19
N TYR A 241 -7.96 5.97 11.55
CA TYR A 241 -9.23 5.97 10.84
C TYR A 241 -9.86 7.39 10.78
N GLN A 242 -9.91 8.10 11.91
CA GLN A 242 -10.44 9.47 11.94
C GLN A 242 -9.60 10.44 11.10
N TYR A 243 -8.27 10.28 11.12
CA TYR A 243 -7.35 11.05 10.29
C TYR A 243 -7.62 10.83 8.80
N LEU A 244 -7.72 9.57 8.35
CA LEU A 244 -8.04 9.21 6.97
C LEU A 244 -9.40 9.76 6.50
N LYS A 245 -10.37 9.90 7.43
CA LYS A 245 -11.68 10.49 7.13
C LYS A 245 -11.69 12.04 7.24
N GLY A 246 -10.55 12.69 7.43
CA GLY A 246 -10.43 14.15 7.55
C GLY A 246 -11.10 14.72 8.80
N LYS A 247 -11.31 13.90 9.85
CA LYS A 247 -12.04 14.29 11.07
C LYS A 247 -11.13 14.82 12.17
N ILE A 248 -9.83 14.54 12.12
CA ILE A 248 -8.85 15.10 13.06
C ILE A 248 -8.48 16.51 12.60
N LYS A 249 -8.92 17.52 13.36
CA LYS A 249 -8.64 18.94 13.07
C LYS A 249 -7.69 19.60 14.09
N SER A 250 -7.47 18.96 15.23
CA SER A 250 -6.70 19.53 16.35
C SER A 250 -5.51 18.66 16.73
N GLN A 251 -4.38 19.31 16.97
CA GLN A 251 -3.17 18.70 17.52
C GLN A 251 -3.22 18.73 19.06
N PRO A 252 -2.60 17.76 19.76
CA PRO A 252 -2.50 17.79 21.21
C PRO A 252 -1.63 18.98 21.65
N PRO A 253 -1.85 19.49 22.89
CA PRO A 253 -1.01 20.56 23.42
C PRO A 253 0.45 20.09 23.50
N GLU A 254 1.37 21.03 23.32
CA GLU A 254 2.79 20.75 23.43
C GLU A 254 3.12 20.24 24.83
N ARG A 255 3.81 19.09 24.89
CA ARG A 255 4.32 18.59 26.16
C ARG A 255 5.43 19.54 26.60
N LYS A 256 5.25 20.25 27.72
CA LYS A 256 6.39 20.97 28.31
C LYS A 256 7.46 19.96 28.67
N GLU A 257 8.73 20.32 28.48
CA GLU A 257 9.86 19.55 28.98
C GLU A 257 9.74 19.48 30.51
N TYR A 258 9.12 18.42 31.00
CA TYR A 258 8.91 18.22 32.42
C TYR A 258 10.04 17.34 32.96
N SER A 259 10.65 17.81 34.05
CA SER A 259 11.59 17.06 34.90
C SER A 259 11.12 15.62 35.13
N THR A 260 12.06 14.67 35.02
CA THR A 260 11.95 13.21 35.10
C THR A 260 11.43 12.66 36.44
N ALA A 261 10.92 13.51 37.33
CA ALA A 261 10.39 13.09 38.63
C ALA A 261 9.06 12.31 38.49
N SER A 262 9.17 10.98 38.60
CA SER A 262 8.19 10.02 39.13
C SER A 262 6.71 10.26 38.75
N ARG A 263 6.39 10.27 37.46
CA ARG A 263 4.98 10.12 37.03
C ARG A 263 4.68 8.65 36.79
N SER A 264 3.63 8.15 37.43
CA SER A 264 3.11 6.80 37.20
C SER A 264 2.78 6.60 35.71
N PRO A 265 3.37 5.58 35.03
CA PRO A 265 3.09 5.34 33.62
C PRO A 265 1.61 5.13 33.34
N VAL A 266 0.90 4.42 34.22
CA VAL A 266 -0.55 4.20 34.15
C VAL A 266 -1.34 5.51 34.11
N ARG A 267 -0.95 6.50 34.94
CA ARG A 267 -1.62 7.81 34.98
C ARG A 267 -1.39 8.60 33.70
N GLU A 268 -0.18 8.55 33.14
CA GLU A 268 0.12 9.25 31.89
C GLU A 268 -0.56 8.58 30.69
N ILE A 269 -0.61 7.24 30.63
CA ILE A 269 -1.39 6.50 29.65
C ILE A 269 -2.85 6.96 29.66
N ARG A 270 -3.48 6.99 30.85
CA ARG A 270 -4.89 7.42 30.97
C ARG A 270 -5.13 8.83 30.44
N LYS A 271 -4.20 9.77 30.67
CA LYS A 271 -4.30 11.15 30.13
C LYS A 271 -4.26 11.17 28.61
N ILE A 272 -3.42 10.35 27.98
CA ILE A 272 -3.37 10.25 26.51
C ILE A 272 -4.71 9.73 25.98
N GLN A 273 -5.24 8.66 26.59
CA GLN A 273 -6.54 8.09 26.24
C GLN A 273 -7.71 9.07 26.43
N GLU A 274 -7.68 9.91 27.47
CA GLU A 274 -8.67 10.98 27.67
C GLU A 274 -8.62 12.02 26.55
N ARG A 275 -7.42 12.43 26.11
CA ARG A 275 -7.26 13.36 24.99
C ARG A 275 -7.74 12.75 23.67
N LEU A 276 -7.43 11.48 23.42
CA LEU A 276 -7.92 10.76 22.24
C LEU A 276 -9.45 10.73 22.21
N ARG A 277 -10.08 10.44 23.36
CA ARG A 277 -11.53 10.50 23.49
C ARG A 277 -12.10 11.90 23.25
N SER A 278 -11.40 12.97 23.67
CA SER A 278 -11.86 14.34 23.43
C SER A 278 -11.85 14.75 21.94
N LEU A 279 -11.02 14.12 21.11
CA LEU A 279 -11.05 14.34 19.65
C LEU A 279 -12.40 13.94 19.04
N GLU A 280 -13.13 13.03 19.68
CA GLU A 280 -14.42 12.52 19.20
C GLU A 280 -15.55 13.52 19.46
N LEU A 281 -15.42 14.33 20.50
CA LEU A 281 -16.43 15.30 20.96
C LEU A 281 -16.30 16.67 20.26
N GLY A 282 -15.24 16.85 19.47
CA GLY A 282 -14.90 18.10 18.77
C GLY A 282 -15.50 18.27 17.37
N ALA A 283 -16.65 17.68 17.08
CA ALA A 283 -17.49 18.17 15.98
C ALA A 283 -18.32 19.36 16.52
N PRO A 284 -18.04 20.61 16.11
CA PRO A 284 -18.96 21.69 16.42
C PRO A 284 -20.28 21.41 15.70
N ASN A 285 -21.39 21.46 16.45
CA ASN A 285 -22.72 21.57 15.88
C ASN A 285 -22.73 22.72 14.85
N PRO A 286 -23.29 22.54 13.65
CA PRO A 286 -23.65 23.69 12.84
C PRO A 286 -24.72 24.48 13.62
N ILE A 287 -24.37 25.71 14.00
CA ILE A 287 -25.35 26.76 14.32
C ILE A 287 -25.89 27.27 12.99
#